data_AF-A0A7C1XHE6-F1
#
_entry.id   AF-A0A7C1XHE6-F1
#
_cell.length_a   1.000
_cell.length_b   1.000
_cell.length_c   1.000
_cell.angle_alpha   90.00
_cell.angle_beta   90.00
_cell.angle_gamma   90.00
#
_symmetry.space_group_name_H-M   'P 1'
#
loop_
_entity.id
_entity.type
_entity.pdbx_description
1 polymer ?
#
loop_
_entity_poly.entity_id
_entity_poly.type
_entity_poly.pdbx_seq_one_letter_code
_entity_poly.pdbx_strand_id
1 'polypeptide(L)'
;MKISTRLFLYIFTLMLLLSAVLGYISVRDEKYHLFSEVRSRAWMLSRTLAATFRFYHREDPHFTVEDLVRAVAPLDEKDVLGINVYDGNGDLVDFSRSDCTNIQCPHGSIDMKGLEHGGREKVFSTGEGEFISVVSPIKAGNGTLQGAVEVILSLGYIDVGLSAVTRRFLLFTLVAALLLGAATYLIGRWSIAVPIRRLKEASEKLGEGDLGLRIEKSGVVELDELIDDFNRMAENLEQQYIKKEKVFREKLRLERGLRHSEKLASLGQLTSGLAHEIGTPLNVISGRAEQLMGKLPEGHPDRDGLRTIIRQADRISETMQQLLAFSRKAPPVFRELDLERVIKEAFSLCKLRLRKDNPGVELACELSVSSFFGDEDGLRQLFVNLMLNSLHAMRDGGRMTIRSSEELDDT
;
A
#
# COMPACT_ATOMS: atom_id res chain seq x y z
N MET A 1 -22.19 -1.26 8.91
CA MET A 1 -21.49 -0.04 9.40
C MET A 1 -20.01 -0.39 9.53
N LYS A 2 -19.08 0.39 8.96
CA LYS A 2 -17.65 0.07 8.97
C LYS A 2 -17.10 0.09 10.40
N ILE A 3 -16.05 -0.69 10.67
CA ILE A 3 -15.38 -0.76 12.00
C ILE A 3 -14.95 0.64 12.46
N SER A 4 -14.43 1.47 11.54
CA SER A 4 -14.05 2.85 11.81
C SER A 4 -15.22 3.71 12.31
N THR A 5 -16.43 3.51 11.78
CA THR A 5 -17.63 4.24 12.21
C THR A 5 -18.06 3.85 13.62
N ARG A 6 -17.92 2.56 13.99
CA ARG A 6 -18.21 2.09 15.34
C ARG A 6 -17.22 2.64 16.36
N LEU A 7 -15.92 2.56 16.06
CA LEU A 7 -14.87 3.10 16.91
C LEU A 7 -15.05 4.62 17.11
N PHE A 8 -15.34 5.35 16.03
CA PHE A 8 -15.66 6.77 16.10
C PHE A 8 -16.84 7.04 17.03
N LEU A 9 -17.95 6.32 16.85
CA LEU A 9 -19.13 6.48 17.70
C LEU A 9 -18.81 6.20 19.18
N TYR A 10 -18.05 5.17 19.50
CA TYR A 10 -17.67 4.88 20.88
C TYR A 10 -16.77 5.95 21.50
N ILE A 11 -15.76 6.42 20.78
CA ILE A 11 -14.87 7.49 21.28
C ILE A 11 -15.67 8.79 21.42
N PHE A 12 -16.54 9.10 20.46
CA PHE A 12 -17.37 10.29 20.47
C PHE A 12 -18.40 10.28 21.62
N THR A 13 -19.08 9.15 21.85
CA THR A 13 -20.02 9.02 22.97
C THR A 13 -19.29 9.09 24.31
N LEU A 14 -18.13 8.44 24.44
CA LEU A 14 -17.30 8.53 25.64
C LEU A 14 -16.83 9.97 25.89
N MET A 15 -16.40 10.68 24.85
CA MET A 15 -15.99 12.09 24.94
C MET A 15 -17.16 12.98 25.39
N LEU A 16 -18.35 12.80 24.83
CA LEU A 16 -19.54 13.55 25.23
C LEU A 16 -19.92 13.29 26.69
N LEU A 17 -19.84 12.03 27.13
CA LEU A 17 -20.17 11.65 28.51
C LEU A 17 -19.14 12.24 29.48
N LEU A 18 -17.85 12.13 29.18
CA LEU A 18 -16.78 12.74 29.96
C LEU A 18 -16.93 14.27 30.02
N SER A 19 -17.23 14.90 28.89
CA SER A 19 -17.49 16.34 28.84
C SER A 19 -18.71 16.73 29.66
N ALA A 20 -19.79 15.96 29.64
CA ALA A 20 -20.97 16.25 30.46
C ALA A 20 -20.64 16.18 31.97
N VAL A 21 -19.86 15.18 32.38
CA VAL A 21 -19.42 15.02 33.78
C VAL A 21 -18.50 16.17 34.21
N LEU A 22 -17.48 16.49 33.39
CA LEU A 22 -16.57 17.60 33.68
C LEU A 22 -17.28 18.95 33.71
N GLY A 23 -18.24 19.17 32.80
CA GLY A 23 -19.07 20.37 32.77
C GLY A 23 -19.92 20.49 34.02
N TYR A 24 -20.54 19.39 34.45
CA TYR A 24 -21.32 19.36 35.68
C TYR A 24 -20.46 19.66 36.92
N ILE A 25 -19.27 19.06 37.02
CA ILE A 25 -18.32 19.32 38.11
C ILE A 25 -17.89 20.80 38.10
N SER A 26 -17.51 21.34 36.94
CA SER A 26 -17.06 22.73 36.81
C SER A 26 -18.14 23.75 37.18
N VAL A 27 -19.38 23.54 36.73
CA VAL A 27 -20.52 24.41 37.11
C VAL A 27 -20.82 24.30 38.59
N ARG A 28 -20.73 23.08 39.16
CA ARG A 28 -20.96 22.85 40.58
C ARG A 28 -19.89 23.51 41.45
N ASP A 29 -18.62 23.40 41.07
CA ASP A 29 -17.50 24.00 41.79
C ASP A 29 -17.59 25.54 41.74
N GLU A 30 -17.89 26.10 40.57
CA GLU A 30 -18.10 27.55 40.43
C GLU A 30 -19.25 28.04 41.31
N LYS A 31 -20.37 27.30 41.34
CA LYS A 31 -21.51 27.63 42.21
C LYS A 31 -21.11 27.65 43.68
N TYR A 32 -20.34 26.66 44.14
CA TYR A 32 -19.87 26.63 45.52
C TYR A 32 -18.89 27.76 45.83
N HIS A 33 -17.97 28.08 44.91
CA HIS A 33 -17.02 29.18 45.07
C HIS A 33 -17.77 30.52 45.21
N LEU A 34 -18.66 30.83 44.27
CA LEU A 34 -19.47 32.06 44.29
C LEU A 34 -20.32 32.13 45.56
N PHE A 35 -21.02 31.05 45.93
CA PHE A 35 -21.82 31.01 47.15
C PHE A 35 -20.99 31.25 48.40
N SER A 36 -19.80 30.66 48.50
CA SER A 36 -18.89 30.86 49.63
C SER A 36 -18.38 32.31 49.74
N GLU A 37 -18.23 32.98 48.60
CA GLU A 37 -17.80 34.38 48.52
C GLU A 37 -18.90 35.32 49.04
N VAL A 38 -20.15 35.22 48.56
CA VAL A 38 -21.25 36.03 49.14
C VAL A 38 -21.48 35.69 50.59
N ARG A 39 -21.41 34.41 50.99
CA ARG A 39 -21.52 34.04 52.41
C ARG A 39 -20.46 34.75 53.25
N SER A 40 -19.20 34.73 52.81
CA SER A 40 -18.10 35.37 53.54
C SER A 40 -18.28 36.89 53.61
N ARG A 41 -18.72 37.52 52.50
CA ARG A 41 -19.04 38.95 52.45
C ARG A 41 -20.21 39.31 53.39
N ALA A 42 -21.29 38.54 53.40
CA ALA A 42 -22.44 38.75 54.28
C ALA A 42 -22.03 38.71 55.76
N TRP A 43 -21.22 37.73 56.15
CA TRP A 43 -20.68 37.63 57.51
C TRP A 43 -19.75 38.78 57.88
N MET A 44 -18.86 39.20 56.96
CA MET A 44 -17.97 40.35 57.20
C MET A 44 -18.77 41.64 57.37
N LEU A 45 -19.73 41.90 56.49
CA LEU A 45 -20.60 43.09 56.55
C LEU A 45 -21.43 43.10 57.83
N SER A 46 -22.13 42.00 58.13
CA SER A 46 -22.98 41.87 59.32
C SER A 46 -22.19 42.09 60.62
N ARG A 47 -20.98 41.51 60.73
CA ARG A 47 -20.12 41.72 61.91
C ARG A 47 -19.57 43.13 62.00
N THR A 48 -19.18 43.72 60.87
CA THR A 48 -18.64 45.09 60.84
C THR A 48 -19.73 46.09 61.23
N LEU A 49 -20.93 45.96 60.67
CA LEU A 49 -22.07 46.80 61.01
C LEU A 49 -22.47 46.63 62.49
N ALA A 50 -22.52 45.40 63.01
CA ALA A 50 -22.81 45.17 64.43
C ALA A 50 -21.75 45.80 65.36
N ALA A 51 -20.48 45.74 64.98
CA ALA A 51 -19.39 46.37 65.73
C ALA A 51 -19.47 47.91 65.67
N THR A 52 -19.74 48.48 64.49
CA THR A 52 -19.82 49.94 64.30
C THR A 52 -21.06 50.53 64.96
N PHE A 53 -22.22 49.86 64.87
CA PHE A 53 -23.46 50.29 65.56
C PHE A 53 -23.26 50.41 67.08
N ARG A 54 -22.46 49.51 67.68
CA ARG A 54 -22.10 49.57 69.11
C ARG A 54 -21.43 50.91 69.50
N PHE A 55 -20.66 51.51 68.60
CA PHE A 55 -19.95 52.76 68.87
C PHE A 55 -20.85 53.98 68.67
N TYR A 56 -21.58 54.06 67.56
CA TYR A 56 -22.37 55.25 67.22
C TYR A 56 -23.66 55.41 68.03
N HIS A 57 -24.36 54.31 68.36
CA HIS A 57 -25.58 54.37 69.19
C HIS A 57 -25.31 54.92 70.60
N ARG A 58 -24.05 54.90 71.06
CA ARG A 58 -23.64 55.45 72.35
C ARG A 58 -23.38 56.96 72.32
N GLU A 59 -23.02 57.50 71.16
CA GLU A 59 -22.61 58.91 70.99
C GLU A 59 -23.73 59.79 70.42
N ASP A 60 -24.61 59.26 69.56
CA ASP A 60 -25.74 60.00 68.99
C ASP A 60 -27.01 59.13 68.91
N PRO A 61 -28.06 59.39 69.71
CA PRO A 61 -29.33 58.67 69.66
C PRO A 61 -30.12 58.86 68.36
N HIS A 62 -29.79 59.86 67.54
CA HIS A 62 -30.45 60.15 66.26
C HIS A 62 -29.75 59.52 65.04
N PHE A 63 -28.64 58.79 65.25
CA PHE A 63 -27.90 58.15 64.17
C PHE A 63 -28.72 57.01 63.54
N THR A 64 -29.05 57.16 62.25
CA THR A 64 -29.89 56.18 61.54
C THR A 64 -29.08 55.03 60.97
N VAL A 65 -29.72 53.89 60.72
CA VAL A 65 -29.12 52.77 59.99
C VAL A 65 -28.68 53.18 58.60
N GLU A 66 -29.37 54.14 57.97
CA GLU A 66 -29.00 54.64 56.64
C GLU A 66 -27.69 55.43 56.65
N ASP A 67 -27.41 56.19 57.72
CA ASP A 67 -26.12 56.86 57.92
C ASP A 67 -24.99 55.85 58.17
N LEU A 68 -25.29 54.78 58.91
CA LEU A 68 -24.36 53.67 59.14
C LEU A 68 -24.01 52.94 57.84
N VAL A 69 -25.04 52.65 57.04
CA VAL A 69 -24.91 51.99 55.73
C VAL A 69 -24.00 52.82 54.84
N ARG A 70 -24.25 54.13 54.73
CA ARG A 70 -23.43 55.06 53.93
C ARG A 70 -21.97 55.17 54.41
N ALA A 71 -21.74 55.03 55.72
CA ALA A 71 -20.40 55.14 56.32
C ALA A 71 -19.56 53.84 56.24
N VAL A 72 -20.20 52.68 56.38
CA VAL A 72 -19.50 51.37 56.44
C VAL A 72 -19.39 50.72 55.07
N ALA A 73 -20.31 51.02 54.17
CA ALA A 73 -20.32 50.47 52.84
C ALA A 73 -20.72 51.55 51.82
N PRO A 74 -19.81 52.05 50.98
CA PRO A 74 -20.22 52.70 49.74
C PRO A 74 -20.83 51.59 48.87
N LEU A 75 -22.08 51.24 49.15
CA LEU A 75 -22.76 50.12 48.52
C LEU A 75 -22.91 50.43 47.04
N ASP A 76 -22.33 49.59 46.17
CA ASP A 76 -22.94 49.33 44.88
C ASP A 76 -24.34 48.77 45.19
N GLU A 77 -25.38 49.59 44.98
CA GLU A 77 -26.80 49.35 45.36
C GLU A 77 -27.40 48.02 44.87
N LYS A 78 -26.67 47.19 44.12
CA LYS A 78 -27.19 46.03 43.40
C LYS A 78 -27.11 44.70 44.16
N ASP A 79 -26.25 44.59 45.16
CA ASP A 79 -25.97 43.29 45.82
C ASP A 79 -26.62 43.15 47.21
N VAL A 80 -26.86 44.27 47.91
CA VAL A 80 -27.47 44.29 49.25
C VAL A 80 -28.97 44.53 49.13
N LEU A 81 -29.75 43.48 49.41
CA LEU A 81 -31.21 43.57 49.41
C LEU A 81 -31.72 44.35 50.63
N GLY A 82 -31.01 44.39 51.75
CA GLY A 82 -31.44 45.15 52.92
C GLY A 82 -30.60 44.90 54.16
N ILE A 83 -30.66 45.85 55.09
CA ILE A 83 -30.00 45.76 56.40
C ILE A 83 -31.06 46.07 57.46
N ASN A 84 -31.28 45.16 58.40
CA ASN A 84 -32.24 45.31 59.49
C ASN A 84 -31.50 45.38 60.83
N VAL A 85 -31.96 46.24 61.73
CA VAL A 85 -31.45 46.35 63.10
C VAL A 85 -32.57 46.06 64.09
N TYR A 86 -32.28 45.17 65.03
CA TYR A 86 -33.22 44.69 66.04
C TYR A 86 -32.77 45.09 67.45
N ASP A 87 -33.73 45.37 68.33
CA ASP A 87 -33.48 45.64 69.75
C ASP A 87 -33.20 44.34 70.53
N GLY A 88 -32.98 44.47 71.85
CA GLY A 88 -32.73 43.35 72.76
C GLY A 88 -33.90 42.36 72.90
N ASN A 89 -35.12 42.74 72.50
CA ASN A 89 -36.29 41.87 72.47
C ASN A 89 -36.44 41.15 71.12
N GLY A 90 -35.68 41.59 70.11
CA GLY A 90 -35.74 41.05 68.75
C GLY A 90 -36.74 41.79 67.86
N ASP A 91 -37.26 42.94 68.30
CA ASP A 91 -38.17 43.77 67.52
C ASP A 91 -37.36 44.68 66.58
N LEU A 92 -37.88 44.88 65.36
CA LEU A 92 -37.23 45.69 64.34
C LEU A 92 -37.26 47.17 64.76
N VAL A 93 -36.08 47.77 64.92
CA VAL A 93 -35.90 49.16 65.34
C VAL A 93 -35.73 50.08 64.14
N ASP A 94 -34.89 49.66 63.18
CA ASP A 94 -34.55 50.46 62.02
C ASP A 94 -34.07 49.56 60.87
N PHE A 95 -34.21 50.03 59.63
CA PHE A 95 -33.84 49.29 58.43
C PHE A 95 -33.38 50.20 57.30
N SER A 96 -32.45 49.71 56.48
CA SER A 96 -32.03 50.40 55.25
C SER A 96 -33.15 50.34 54.22
N ARG A 97 -33.57 51.50 53.67
CA ARG A 97 -34.51 51.57 52.55
C ARG A 97 -33.87 51.06 51.26
N SER A 98 -33.93 49.76 51.07
CA SER A 98 -33.83 49.12 49.77
C SER A 98 -35.23 48.92 49.19
N ASP A 99 -35.35 48.62 47.90
CA ASP A 99 -36.60 48.33 47.16
C ASP A 99 -37.34 47.04 47.66
N CYS A 100 -37.44 46.84 48.98
CA CYS A 100 -38.25 45.79 49.64
C CYS A 100 -39.78 46.05 49.55
N THR A 101 -40.24 46.97 48.70
CA THR A 101 -41.68 47.20 48.50
C THR A 101 -42.34 46.10 47.66
N ASN A 102 -41.60 45.45 46.76
CA ASN A 102 -42.07 44.30 45.97
C ASN A 102 -41.53 42.94 46.46
N ILE A 103 -40.39 42.93 47.14
CA ILE A 103 -39.81 41.73 47.73
C ILE A 103 -40.35 41.61 49.14
N GLN A 104 -41.06 40.52 49.45
CA GLN A 104 -41.57 40.22 50.78
C GLN A 104 -40.40 39.91 51.73
N CYS A 105 -39.64 40.94 52.09
CA CYS A 105 -38.51 40.87 53.00
C CYS A 105 -39.05 40.44 54.38
N PRO A 106 -38.35 39.58 55.12
CA PRO A 106 -38.79 39.15 56.45
C PRO A 106 -38.66 40.32 57.44
N HIS A 107 -39.63 41.22 57.47
CA HIS A 107 -39.74 42.31 58.45
C HIS A 107 -40.38 41.84 59.77
N GLY A 108 -39.99 40.66 60.23
CA GLY A 108 -40.53 40.04 61.46
C GLY A 108 -39.57 40.16 62.64
N SER A 109 -40.06 39.91 63.85
CA SER A 109 -39.17 39.80 65.01
C SER A 109 -38.27 38.56 64.90
N ILE A 110 -37.06 38.68 65.41
CA ILE A 110 -36.08 37.59 65.41
C ILE A 110 -35.94 36.99 66.81
N ASP A 111 -35.74 35.67 66.88
CA ASP A 111 -35.46 35.03 68.17
C ASP A 111 -34.05 35.37 68.65
N MET A 112 -33.95 36.18 69.69
CA MET A 112 -32.69 36.66 70.26
C MET A 112 -31.94 35.59 71.06
N LYS A 113 -32.63 34.57 71.61
CA LYS A 113 -31.99 33.50 72.40
C LYS A 113 -31.01 32.68 71.57
N GLY A 114 -31.34 32.46 70.30
CA GLY A 114 -30.48 31.78 69.34
C GLY A 114 -29.18 32.53 68.97
N LEU A 115 -29.02 33.79 69.40
CA LEU A 115 -27.87 34.65 69.06
C LEU A 115 -26.84 34.79 70.19
N GLU A 116 -27.10 34.19 71.36
CA GLU A 116 -26.17 34.23 72.51
C GLU A 116 -24.81 33.60 72.16
N HIS A 117 -24.85 32.51 71.38
CA HIS A 117 -23.70 31.69 70.99
C HIS A 117 -23.01 32.16 69.70
N GLY A 118 -23.55 33.16 69.00
CA GLY A 118 -22.98 33.65 67.74
C GLY A 118 -24.03 34.21 66.79
N GLY A 119 -23.62 34.53 65.56
CA GLY A 119 -24.55 34.90 64.50
C GLY A 119 -25.31 33.70 63.92
N ARG A 120 -26.33 33.96 63.11
CA ARG A 120 -27.08 32.95 62.36
C ARG A 120 -27.10 33.30 60.88
N GLU A 121 -27.21 32.29 60.03
CA GLU A 121 -27.40 32.46 58.60
C GLU A 121 -28.63 31.67 58.14
N LYS A 122 -29.33 32.19 57.12
CA LYS A 122 -30.47 31.52 56.49
C LYS A 122 -30.50 31.87 55.00
N VAL A 123 -30.64 30.86 54.16
CA VAL A 123 -30.96 31.04 52.74
C VAL A 123 -32.47 30.94 52.59
N PHE A 124 -33.06 31.84 51.83
CA PHE A 124 -34.49 31.85 51.55
C PHE A 124 -34.74 32.29 50.11
N SER A 125 -35.87 31.86 49.55
CA SER A 125 -36.28 32.21 48.19
C SER A 125 -37.56 33.05 48.28
N THR A 126 -37.60 34.13 47.52
CA THR A 126 -38.82 34.91 47.27
C THR A 126 -39.17 34.79 45.79
N GLY A 127 -40.37 35.25 45.38
CA GLY A 127 -40.78 35.19 43.97
C GLY A 127 -39.83 35.89 42.98
N GLU A 128 -38.94 36.76 43.47
CA GLU A 128 -37.96 37.50 42.67
C GLU A 128 -36.53 36.91 42.69
N GLY A 129 -36.23 35.92 43.53
CA GLY A 129 -34.91 35.27 43.57
C GLY A 129 -34.55 34.57 44.88
N GLU A 130 -33.32 34.04 44.95
CA GLU A 130 -32.74 33.49 46.19
C GLU A 130 -31.88 34.54 46.90
N PHE A 131 -31.96 34.55 48.23
CA PHE A 131 -31.27 35.51 49.09
C PHE A 131 -30.63 34.80 50.27
N ILE A 132 -29.56 35.40 50.80
CA ILE A 132 -28.91 34.96 52.03
C ILE A 132 -29.02 36.05 53.09
N SER A 133 -29.62 35.71 54.22
CA SER A 133 -29.68 36.53 55.43
C SER A 133 -28.61 36.07 56.41
N VAL A 134 -27.84 37.02 56.94
CA VAL A 134 -26.87 36.78 58.02
C VAL A 134 -27.11 37.77 59.16
N VAL A 135 -27.41 37.23 60.33
CA VAL A 135 -27.71 37.97 61.57
C VAL A 135 -26.52 37.88 62.52
N SER A 136 -25.97 39.02 62.93
CA SER A 136 -24.89 39.10 63.94
C SER A 136 -25.34 39.83 65.20
N PRO A 137 -25.01 39.33 66.40
CA PRO A 137 -25.40 39.97 67.65
C PRO A 137 -24.60 41.26 67.90
N ILE A 138 -25.29 42.27 68.42
CA ILE A 138 -24.70 43.49 68.97
C ILE A 138 -24.53 43.26 70.47
N LYS A 139 -23.28 43.16 70.92
CA LYS A 139 -22.95 42.91 72.34
C LYS A 139 -22.37 44.17 72.97
N ALA A 140 -22.83 44.50 74.17
CA ALA A 140 -22.25 45.55 75.01
C ALA A 140 -20.81 45.19 75.43
N GLY A 141 -20.08 46.17 75.98
CA GLY A 141 -18.71 45.95 76.49
C GLY A 141 -18.60 44.89 77.61
N ASN A 142 -19.71 44.59 78.29
CA ASN A 142 -19.82 43.54 79.31
C ASN A 142 -20.27 42.17 78.73
N GLY A 143 -20.44 42.05 77.41
CA GLY A 143 -20.88 40.82 76.74
C GLY A 143 -22.39 40.60 76.68
N THR A 144 -23.21 41.47 77.29
CA THR A 144 -24.68 41.37 77.23
C THR A 144 -25.20 41.67 75.82
N LEU A 145 -26.20 40.91 75.38
CA LEU A 145 -26.85 41.08 74.08
C LEU A 145 -27.76 42.32 74.13
N GLN A 146 -27.47 43.33 73.30
CA GLN A 146 -28.25 44.57 73.23
C GLN A 146 -29.16 44.64 72.00
N GLY A 147 -28.87 43.85 70.98
CA GLY A 147 -29.58 43.87 69.70
C GLY A 147 -28.92 42.96 68.68
N ALA A 148 -29.33 43.06 67.42
CA ALA A 148 -28.72 42.33 66.32
C ALA A 148 -28.77 43.13 65.00
N VAL A 149 -27.83 42.85 64.11
CA VAL A 149 -27.84 43.35 62.73
C VAL A 149 -28.01 42.19 61.77
N GLU A 150 -29.00 42.27 60.91
CA GLU A 150 -29.20 41.36 59.78
C GLU A 150 -28.79 42.02 58.49
N VAL A 151 -28.01 41.31 57.68
CA VAL A 151 -27.65 41.71 56.32
C VAL A 151 -28.23 40.69 55.36
N ILE A 152 -28.98 41.17 54.36
CA ILE A 152 -29.61 40.35 53.33
C ILE A 152 -28.95 40.65 51.99
N LEU A 153 -28.35 39.64 51.36
CA LEU A 153 -27.70 39.76 50.04
C LEU A 153 -28.44 38.93 48.99
N SER A 154 -28.45 39.43 47.75
CA SER A 154 -28.98 38.70 46.59
C SER A 154 -28.01 37.61 46.11
N LEU A 155 -28.54 36.42 45.81
CA LEU A 155 -27.80 35.35 45.14
C LEU A 155 -27.98 35.36 43.61
N GLY A 156 -28.76 36.30 43.06
CA GLY A 156 -29.07 36.34 41.62
C GLY A 156 -27.86 36.58 40.71
N TYR A 157 -26.78 37.17 41.24
CA TYR A 157 -25.53 37.34 40.49
C TYR A 157 -24.82 35.99 40.23
N ILE A 158 -25.09 34.96 41.05
CA ILE A 158 -24.51 33.62 40.90
C ILE A 158 -24.96 33.02 39.57
N ASP A 159 -26.23 33.16 39.19
CA ASP A 159 -26.77 32.60 37.94
C ASP A 159 -26.16 33.26 36.71
N VAL A 160 -25.89 34.57 36.77
CA VAL A 160 -25.19 35.30 35.70
C VAL A 160 -23.78 34.76 35.52
N GLY A 161 -23.04 34.54 36.62
CA GLY A 161 -21.71 33.94 36.60
C GLY A 161 -21.71 32.51 36.02
N LEU A 162 -22.66 31.68 36.46
CA LEU A 162 -22.81 30.30 35.98
C LEU A 162 -23.12 30.22 34.48
N SER A 163 -23.90 31.16 33.94
CA SER A 163 -24.22 31.19 32.50
C SER A 163 -22.98 31.43 31.63
N ALA A 164 -22.05 32.28 32.10
CA ALA A 164 -20.81 32.57 31.40
C ALA A 164 -19.87 31.34 31.38
N VAL A 165 -19.77 30.63 32.51
CA VAL A 165 -19.01 29.37 32.62
C VAL A 165 -19.63 28.30 31.72
N THR A 166 -20.95 28.13 31.77
CA THR A 166 -21.68 27.16 30.94
C THR A 166 -21.44 27.42 29.45
N ARG A 167 -21.53 28.68 28.98
CA ARG A 167 -21.29 29.02 27.57
C ARG A 167 -19.84 28.75 27.14
N ARG A 168 -18.85 29.11 27.96
CA ARG A 168 -17.45 28.80 27.67
C ARG A 168 -17.25 27.29 27.57
N PHE A 169 -17.81 26.54 28.51
CA PHE A 169 -17.74 25.08 28.52
C PHE A 169 -18.34 24.46 27.25
N LEU A 170 -19.56 24.87 26.87
CA LEU A 170 -20.21 24.39 25.65
C LEU A 170 -19.39 24.69 24.39
N LEU A 171 -18.78 25.88 24.29
CA LEU A 171 -17.88 26.23 23.20
C LEU A 171 -16.66 25.32 23.15
N PHE A 172 -16.02 25.06 24.30
CA PHE A 172 -14.89 24.12 24.38
C PHE A 172 -15.29 22.71 23.95
N THR A 173 -16.44 22.19 24.42
CA THR A 173 -16.97 20.88 24.02
C THR A 173 -17.22 20.81 22.52
N LEU A 174 -17.81 21.85 21.93
CA LEU A 174 -18.07 21.91 20.49
C LEU A 174 -16.77 21.88 19.68
N VAL A 175 -15.78 22.69 20.06
CA VAL A 175 -14.47 22.72 19.38
C VAL A 175 -13.76 21.36 19.50
N ALA A 176 -13.75 20.76 20.70
CA ALA A 176 -13.17 19.44 20.91
C ALA A 176 -13.86 18.37 20.06
N ALA A 177 -15.20 18.41 19.96
CA ALA A 177 -15.98 17.49 19.13
C ALA A 177 -15.65 17.63 17.64
N LEU A 178 -15.52 18.86 17.14
CA LEU A 178 -15.14 19.14 15.76
C LEU A 178 -13.71 18.65 15.45
N LEU A 179 -12.76 18.91 16.35
CA LEU A 179 -11.37 18.45 16.20
C LEU A 179 -11.28 16.92 16.22
N LEU A 180 -11.99 16.26 17.13
CA LEU A 180 -12.06 14.80 17.18
C LEU A 180 -12.69 14.22 15.90
N GLY A 181 -13.76 14.84 15.39
CA GLY A 181 -14.38 14.50 14.12
C GLY A 181 -13.42 14.64 12.93
N ALA A 182 -12.69 15.76 12.85
CA ALA A 182 -11.72 15.99 11.80
C ALA A 182 -10.55 14.99 11.87
N ALA A 183 -10.00 14.75 13.06
CA ALA A 183 -8.90 13.81 13.27
C ALA A 183 -9.29 12.38 12.85
N THR A 184 -10.46 11.92 13.28
CA THR A 184 -10.96 10.57 12.95
C THR A 184 -11.29 10.41 11.47
N TYR A 185 -11.81 11.46 10.82
CA TYR A 185 -12.00 11.48 9.37
C TYR A 185 -10.66 11.39 8.62
N LEU A 186 -9.66 12.20 9.02
CA LEU A 186 -8.34 12.23 8.38
C LEU A 186 -7.61 10.90 8.56
N ILE A 187 -7.57 10.37 9.79
CA ILE A 187 -6.96 9.06 10.10
C ILE A 187 -7.69 7.95 9.31
N GLY A 188 -9.03 7.92 9.33
CA GLY A 188 -9.78 6.94 8.57
C GLY A 188 -9.52 7.02 7.06
N ARG A 189 -9.33 8.22 6.52
CA ARG A 189 -9.00 8.43 5.10
C ARG A 189 -7.60 7.94 4.75
N TRP A 190 -6.58 8.33 5.51
CA TRP A 190 -5.18 8.01 5.22
C TRP A 190 -4.80 6.58 5.61
N SER A 191 -5.23 6.09 6.77
CA SER A 191 -4.83 4.77 7.28
C SER A 191 -5.65 3.61 6.68
N ILE A 192 -6.87 3.86 6.19
CA ILE A 192 -7.77 2.78 5.74
C ILE A 192 -8.24 3.02 4.31
N ALA A 193 -8.94 4.13 4.04
CA ALA A 193 -9.67 4.29 2.79
C ALA A 193 -8.75 4.40 1.55
N VAL A 194 -7.67 5.18 1.64
CA VAL A 194 -6.73 5.38 0.53
C VAL A 194 -5.95 4.09 0.23
N PRO A 195 -5.31 3.43 1.20
CA PRO A 195 -4.60 2.18 0.96
C PRO A 195 -5.48 1.04 0.43
N ILE A 196 -6.69 0.85 0.96
CA ILE A 196 -7.64 -0.17 0.45
C ILE A 196 -8.02 0.11 -1.01
N ARG A 197 -8.22 1.39 -1.36
CA ARG A 197 -8.51 1.76 -2.75
C ARG A 197 -7.36 1.42 -3.69
N ARG A 198 -6.11 1.69 -3.27
CA ARG A 198 -4.90 1.32 -4.04
C ARG A 198 -4.82 -0.20 -4.23
N LEU A 199 -5.10 -0.98 -3.18
CA LEU A 199 -5.13 -2.44 -3.25
C LEU A 199 -6.20 -2.96 -4.22
N LYS A 200 -7.40 -2.37 -4.21
CA LYS A 200 -8.45 -2.69 -5.18
C LYS A 200 -8.01 -2.40 -6.61
N GLU A 201 -7.50 -1.19 -6.87
CA GLU A 201 -7.04 -0.77 -8.20
C GLU A 201 -5.88 -1.67 -8.70
N ALA A 202 -4.96 -2.02 -7.80
CA ALA A 202 -3.86 -2.94 -8.11
C ALA A 202 -4.35 -4.36 -8.40
N SER A 203 -5.36 -4.85 -7.67
CA SER A 203 -5.96 -6.16 -7.93
C SER A 203 -6.71 -6.20 -9.26
N GLU A 204 -7.37 -5.12 -9.67
CA GLU A 204 -8.02 -5.01 -10.99
C GLU A 204 -6.97 -5.06 -12.10
N LYS A 205 -5.89 -4.27 -12.00
CA LYS A 205 -4.78 -4.29 -12.97
C LYS A 205 -4.05 -5.64 -13.05
N LEU A 206 -3.84 -6.31 -11.91
CA LEU A 206 -3.27 -7.65 -11.87
C LEU A 206 -4.16 -8.65 -12.63
N GLY A 207 -5.49 -8.50 -12.49
CA GLY A 207 -6.48 -9.30 -13.23
C GLY A 207 -6.51 -9.02 -14.74
N GLU A 208 -6.13 -7.81 -15.16
CA GLU A 208 -5.98 -7.43 -16.58
C GLU A 208 -4.66 -7.90 -17.21
N GLY A 209 -3.73 -8.43 -16.40
CA GLY A 209 -2.46 -9.00 -16.86
C GLY A 209 -1.21 -8.15 -16.58
N ASP A 210 -1.34 -7.03 -15.85
CA ASP A 210 -0.20 -6.24 -15.39
C ASP A 210 0.44 -6.90 -14.15
N LEU A 211 1.27 -7.92 -14.40
CA LEU A 211 1.92 -8.73 -13.36
C LEU A 211 3.09 -8.03 -12.67
N GLY A 212 3.61 -6.93 -13.24
CA GLY A 212 4.76 -6.20 -12.71
C GLY A 212 4.41 -5.18 -11.63
N LEU A 213 3.12 -4.87 -11.44
CA LEU A 213 2.66 -3.90 -10.48
C LEU A 213 3.00 -4.35 -9.04
N ARG A 214 3.57 -3.43 -8.25
CA ARG A 214 3.81 -3.63 -6.81
C ARG A 214 3.24 -2.46 -6.04
N ILE A 215 2.70 -2.74 -4.87
CA ILE A 215 2.10 -1.74 -3.99
C ILE A 215 3.11 -1.37 -2.91
N GLU A 216 3.32 -0.06 -2.72
CA GLU A 216 4.13 0.46 -1.62
C GLU A 216 3.40 0.31 -0.28
N LYS A 217 4.19 0.15 0.78
CA LYS A 217 3.67 0.03 2.14
C LYS A 217 2.89 1.28 2.55
N SER A 218 1.78 1.04 3.24
CA SER A 218 0.86 2.05 3.74
C SER A 218 1.28 2.65 5.08
N GLY A 219 2.15 1.94 5.83
CA GLY A 219 2.55 2.30 7.19
C GLY A 219 1.58 1.81 8.27
N VAL A 220 0.54 1.06 7.90
CA VAL A 220 -0.37 0.38 8.81
C VAL A 220 -0.02 -1.10 8.80
N VAL A 221 0.41 -1.64 9.94
CA VAL A 221 1.02 -2.98 10.04
C VAL A 221 0.14 -4.07 9.42
N GLU A 222 -1.13 -4.15 9.80
CA GLU A 222 -2.05 -5.20 9.33
C GLU A 222 -2.32 -5.10 7.82
N LEU A 223 -2.26 -3.89 7.27
CA LEU A 223 -2.44 -3.69 5.84
C LEU A 223 -1.15 -3.92 5.07
N ASP A 224 -0.01 -3.61 5.67
CA ASP A 224 1.31 -3.88 5.10
C ASP A 224 1.54 -5.40 5.01
N GLU A 225 1.06 -6.20 5.97
CA GLU A 225 1.03 -7.66 5.86
C GLU A 225 0.21 -8.12 4.64
N LEU A 226 -0.98 -7.55 4.44
CA LEU A 226 -1.83 -7.87 3.28
C LEU A 226 -1.20 -7.42 1.95
N ILE A 227 -0.52 -6.28 1.95
CA ILE A 227 0.23 -5.77 0.79
C ILE A 227 1.40 -6.69 0.46
N ASP A 228 2.14 -7.15 1.48
CA ASP A 228 3.26 -8.09 1.31
C ASP A 228 2.75 -9.43 0.73
N ASP A 229 1.62 -9.94 1.24
CA ASP A 229 0.98 -11.14 0.69
C ASP A 229 0.49 -10.96 -0.75
N PHE A 230 -0.08 -9.79 -1.08
CA PHE A 230 -0.50 -9.45 -2.44
C PHE A 230 0.70 -9.38 -3.40
N ASN A 231 1.76 -8.68 -3.00
CA ASN A 231 2.99 -8.55 -3.80
C ASN A 231 3.64 -9.94 -4.03
N ARG A 232 3.66 -10.81 -3.01
CA ARG A 232 4.14 -12.20 -3.14
C ARG A 232 3.29 -13.02 -4.10
N MET A 233 1.97 -12.84 -4.09
CA MET A 233 1.07 -13.49 -5.04
C MET A 233 1.34 -13.01 -6.48
N ALA A 234 1.48 -11.69 -6.69
CA ALA A 234 1.79 -11.11 -7.99
C ALA A 234 3.12 -11.64 -8.56
N GLU A 235 4.16 -11.69 -7.73
CA GLU A 235 5.46 -12.25 -8.10
C GLU A 235 5.36 -13.74 -8.48
N ASN A 236 4.65 -14.54 -7.68
CA ASN A 236 4.45 -15.95 -7.99
C ASN A 236 3.71 -16.15 -9.32
N LEU A 237 2.71 -15.32 -9.63
CA LEU A 237 1.98 -15.39 -10.90
C LEU A 237 2.88 -15.00 -12.08
N GLU A 238 3.67 -13.95 -11.95
CA GLU A 238 4.66 -13.51 -12.95
C GLU A 238 5.66 -14.64 -13.27
N GLN A 239 6.23 -15.26 -12.24
CA GLN A 239 7.16 -16.37 -12.39
C GLN A 239 6.51 -17.59 -13.06
N GLN A 240 5.25 -17.91 -12.69
CA GLN A 240 4.50 -18.99 -13.33
C GLN A 240 4.22 -18.72 -14.81
N TYR A 241 3.92 -17.47 -15.17
CA TYR A 241 3.69 -17.06 -16.55
C TYR A 241 4.98 -17.23 -17.38
N ILE A 242 6.10 -16.68 -16.90
CA ILE A 242 7.41 -16.79 -17.56
C ILE A 242 7.81 -18.27 -17.74
N LYS A 243 7.61 -19.10 -16.70
CA LYS A 243 7.90 -20.54 -16.76
C LYS A 243 7.03 -21.26 -17.80
N LYS A 244 5.72 -20.98 -17.82
CA LYS A 244 4.80 -21.56 -18.81
C LYS A 244 5.20 -21.16 -20.23
N GLU A 245 5.56 -19.91 -20.45
CA GLU A 245 5.96 -19.44 -21.78
C GLU A 245 7.26 -20.08 -22.26
N LYS A 246 8.23 -20.28 -21.36
CA LYS A 246 9.46 -21.01 -21.67
C LYS A 246 9.18 -22.48 -22.04
N VAL A 247 8.34 -23.16 -21.25
CA VAL A 247 7.93 -24.55 -21.51
C VAL A 247 7.17 -24.66 -22.84
N PHE A 248 6.28 -23.72 -23.13
CA PHE A 248 5.54 -23.70 -24.38
C PHE A 248 6.44 -23.51 -25.60
N ARG A 249 7.41 -22.57 -25.52
CA ARG A 249 8.41 -22.38 -26.57
C ARG A 249 9.24 -23.63 -26.82
N GLU A 250 9.70 -24.29 -25.75
CA GLU A 250 10.48 -25.52 -25.88
C GLU A 250 9.65 -26.66 -26.47
N LYS A 251 8.38 -26.81 -26.05
CA LYS A 251 7.45 -27.78 -26.65
C LYS A 251 7.31 -27.56 -28.16
N LEU A 252 7.11 -26.31 -28.59
CA LEU A 252 7.01 -25.99 -30.02
C LEU A 252 8.29 -26.33 -30.79
N ARG A 253 9.47 -26.09 -30.20
CA ARG A 253 10.76 -26.46 -30.80
C ARG A 253 10.86 -27.98 -30.98
N LEU A 254 10.52 -28.73 -29.95
CA LEU A 254 10.54 -30.20 -29.97
C LEU A 254 9.53 -30.77 -30.98
N GLU A 255 8.29 -30.25 -31.02
CA GLU A 255 7.29 -30.69 -32.01
C GLU A 255 7.74 -30.44 -33.45
N ARG A 256 8.38 -29.29 -33.73
CA ARG A 256 8.94 -29.01 -35.06
C ARG A 256 10.08 -29.97 -35.42
N GLY A 257 10.97 -30.25 -34.46
CA GLY A 257 12.05 -31.22 -34.62
C GLY A 257 11.53 -32.62 -34.90
N LEU A 258 10.52 -33.06 -34.13
CA LEU A 258 9.88 -34.36 -34.30
C LEU A 258 9.23 -34.49 -35.67
N ARG A 259 8.40 -33.51 -36.08
CA ARG A 259 7.76 -33.49 -37.41
C ARG A 259 8.79 -33.54 -38.54
N HIS A 260 9.93 -32.87 -38.39
CA HIS A 260 11.00 -32.92 -39.38
C HIS A 260 11.65 -34.31 -39.42
N SER A 261 11.92 -34.91 -38.26
CA SER A 261 12.47 -36.26 -38.16
C SER A 261 11.54 -37.32 -38.73
N GLU A 262 10.23 -37.24 -38.45
CA GLU A 262 9.21 -38.14 -39.01
C GLU A 262 9.19 -38.06 -40.55
N LYS A 263 9.19 -36.85 -41.12
CA LYS A 263 9.26 -36.65 -42.58
C LYS A 263 10.50 -37.30 -43.19
N LEU A 264 11.67 -37.13 -42.57
CA LEU A 264 12.91 -37.74 -43.05
C LEU A 264 12.86 -39.26 -42.96
N ALA A 265 12.34 -39.82 -41.87
CA ALA A 265 12.21 -41.27 -41.70
C ALA A 265 11.26 -41.88 -42.75
N SER A 266 10.09 -41.27 -42.99
CA SER A 266 9.16 -41.69 -44.04
C SER A 266 9.80 -41.61 -45.42
N LEU A 267 10.51 -40.52 -45.72
CA LEU A 267 11.25 -40.38 -46.97
C LEU A 267 12.29 -41.50 -47.14
N GLY A 268 12.93 -41.94 -46.05
CA GLY A 268 13.95 -43.00 -46.08
C GLY A 268 13.41 -44.37 -46.32
N GLN A 269 12.32 -44.70 -45.64
CA GLN A 269 11.64 -45.96 -45.85
C GLN A 269 11.18 -46.08 -47.31
N LEU A 270 10.58 -45.01 -47.86
CA LEU A 270 10.17 -44.95 -49.26
C LEU A 270 11.38 -45.06 -50.21
N THR A 271 12.44 -44.28 -49.97
CA THR A 271 13.62 -44.28 -50.85
C THR A 271 14.39 -45.59 -50.80
N SER A 272 14.47 -46.24 -49.64
CA SER A 272 15.11 -47.55 -49.49
C SER A 272 14.38 -48.64 -50.26
N GLY A 273 13.03 -48.63 -50.26
CA GLY A 273 12.24 -49.52 -51.11
C GLY A 273 12.45 -49.22 -52.59
N LEU A 274 12.32 -47.95 -52.97
CA LEU A 274 12.47 -47.51 -54.37
C LEU A 274 13.86 -47.80 -54.93
N ALA A 275 14.94 -47.63 -54.17
CA ALA A 275 16.29 -47.87 -54.70
C ALA A 275 16.54 -49.35 -55.00
N HIS A 276 15.96 -50.26 -54.23
CA HIS A 276 16.06 -51.68 -54.51
C HIS A 276 15.24 -52.06 -55.74
N GLU A 277 14.01 -51.54 -55.85
CA GLU A 277 13.09 -51.81 -56.96
C GLU A 277 13.51 -51.14 -58.28
N ILE A 278 14.13 -49.95 -58.24
CA ILE A 278 14.62 -49.22 -59.43
C ILE A 278 16.05 -49.65 -59.79
N GLY A 279 16.90 -49.93 -58.81
CA GLY A 279 18.29 -50.34 -59.06
C GLY A 279 18.39 -51.66 -59.83
N THR A 280 17.48 -52.60 -59.55
CA THR A 280 17.43 -53.90 -60.21
C THR A 280 17.21 -53.80 -61.74
N PRO A 281 16.15 -53.13 -62.24
CA PRO A 281 15.95 -52.96 -63.68
C PRO A 281 17.02 -52.07 -64.32
N LEU A 282 17.55 -51.05 -63.62
CA LEU A 282 18.64 -50.23 -64.14
C LEU A 282 19.91 -51.05 -64.40
N ASN A 283 20.30 -51.93 -63.47
CA ASN A 283 21.43 -52.83 -63.68
C ASN A 283 21.22 -53.77 -64.87
N VAL A 284 19.98 -54.25 -65.09
CA VAL A 284 19.65 -55.06 -66.27
C VAL A 284 19.76 -54.22 -67.55
N ILE A 285 19.25 -52.98 -67.56
CA ILE A 285 19.33 -52.06 -68.71
C ILE A 285 20.79 -51.74 -69.04
N SER A 286 21.59 -51.33 -68.06
CA SER A 286 23.03 -51.06 -68.23
C SER A 286 23.77 -52.29 -68.72
N GLY A 287 23.57 -53.46 -68.08
CA GLY A 287 24.26 -54.69 -68.49
C GLY A 287 23.90 -55.15 -69.90
N ARG A 288 22.65 -54.97 -70.34
CA ARG A 288 22.24 -55.23 -71.74
C ARG A 288 22.88 -54.25 -72.71
N ALA A 289 22.93 -52.96 -72.36
CA ALA A 289 23.55 -51.94 -73.18
C ALA A 289 25.07 -52.17 -73.32
N GLU A 290 25.75 -52.53 -72.24
CA GLU A 290 27.17 -52.93 -72.24
C GLU A 290 27.43 -54.16 -73.10
N GLN A 291 26.59 -55.20 -72.96
CA GLN A 291 26.71 -56.43 -73.76
C GLN A 291 26.53 -56.16 -75.26
N LEU A 292 25.56 -55.33 -75.65
CA LEU A 292 25.35 -54.94 -77.04
C LEU A 292 26.52 -54.10 -77.56
N MET A 293 27.00 -53.16 -76.76
CA MET A 293 28.12 -52.29 -77.12
C MET A 293 29.42 -53.08 -77.33
N GLY A 294 29.65 -54.14 -76.55
CA GLY A 294 30.79 -55.04 -76.71
C GLY A 294 30.75 -55.93 -77.96
N LYS A 295 29.57 -56.14 -78.56
CA LYS A 295 29.40 -56.90 -79.81
C LYS A 295 29.53 -56.04 -81.08
N LEU A 296 29.49 -54.71 -80.95
CA LEU A 296 29.56 -53.79 -82.08
C LEU A 296 31.01 -53.38 -82.38
N PRO A 297 31.40 -53.21 -83.67
CA PRO A 297 32.72 -52.69 -84.03
C PRO A 297 32.98 -51.29 -83.45
N GLU A 298 34.25 -50.96 -83.22
CA GLU A 298 34.63 -49.58 -82.89
C GLU A 298 34.21 -48.65 -84.04
N GLY A 299 33.47 -47.57 -83.72
CA GLY A 299 32.93 -46.63 -84.72
C GLY A 299 31.49 -46.91 -85.21
N HIS A 300 30.83 -47.98 -84.75
CA HIS A 300 29.44 -48.24 -85.12
C HIS A 300 28.50 -47.13 -84.59
N PRO A 301 27.58 -46.58 -85.40
CA PRO A 301 26.74 -45.42 -85.05
C PRO A 301 25.91 -45.63 -83.77
N ASP A 302 25.42 -46.85 -83.53
CA ASP A 302 24.60 -47.16 -82.35
C ASP A 302 25.38 -47.15 -81.02
N ARG A 303 26.73 -47.15 -81.03
CA ARG A 303 27.53 -47.17 -79.79
C ARG A 303 27.36 -45.90 -78.96
N ASP A 304 27.13 -44.75 -79.60
CA ASP A 304 26.90 -43.50 -78.87
C ASP A 304 25.52 -43.47 -78.19
N GLY A 305 24.52 -44.11 -78.80
CA GLY A 305 23.21 -44.35 -78.18
C GLY A 305 23.32 -45.24 -76.95
N LEU A 306 24.01 -46.39 -77.07
CA LEU A 306 24.24 -47.32 -75.95
C LEU A 306 25.04 -46.67 -74.80
N ARG A 307 26.08 -45.90 -75.11
CA ARG A 307 26.84 -45.13 -74.12
C ARG A 307 25.98 -44.11 -73.39
N THR A 308 25.02 -43.51 -74.09
CA THR A 308 24.06 -42.57 -73.48
C THR A 308 23.11 -43.28 -72.52
N ILE A 309 22.59 -44.47 -72.88
CA ILE A 309 21.74 -45.28 -72.01
C ILE A 309 22.46 -45.63 -70.70
N ILE A 310 23.70 -46.16 -70.80
CA ILE A 310 24.52 -46.52 -69.63
C ILE A 310 24.70 -45.31 -68.71
N ARG A 311 25.12 -44.16 -69.28
CA ARG A 311 25.32 -42.93 -68.52
C ARG A 311 24.04 -42.40 -67.85
N GLN A 312 22.87 -42.54 -68.48
CA GLN A 312 21.61 -42.15 -67.83
C GLN A 312 21.24 -43.11 -66.71
N ALA A 313 21.45 -44.41 -66.88
CA ALA A 313 21.19 -45.40 -65.83
C ALA A 313 22.11 -45.22 -64.61
N ASP A 314 23.39 -44.91 -64.83
CA ASP A 314 24.34 -44.56 -63.78
C ASP A 314 23.91 -43.29 -63.04
N ARG A 315 23.49 -42.25 -63.78
CA ARG A 315 23.01 -41.00 -63.19
C ARG A 315 21.76 -41.19 -62.32
N ILE A 316 20.82 -42.05 -62.74
CA ILE A 316 19.64 -42.36 -61.93
C ILE A 316 20.06 -43.12 -60.65
N SER A 317 20.98 -44.08 -60.77
CA SER A 317 21.51 -44.82 -59.62
C SER A 317 22.22 -43.91 -58.61
N GLU A 318 23.04 -42.97 -59.09
CA GLU A 318 23.69 -41.96 -58.24
C GLU A 318 22.65 -41.07 -57.53
N THR A 319 21.62 -40.63 -58.24
CA THR A 319 20.55 -39.80 -57.65
C THR A 319 19.78 -40.56 -56.56
N MET A 320 19.49 -41.84 -56.78
CA MET A 320 18.83 -42.70 -55.78
C MET A 320 19.70 -42.91 -54.54
N GLN A 321 21.01 -43.12 -54.72
CA GLN A 321 21.96 -43.25 -53.61
C GLN A 321 22.06 -41.97 -52.78
N GLN A 322 22.08 -40.80 -53.42
CA GLN A 322 22.07 -39.50 -52.73
C GLN A 322 20.79 -39.28 -51.92
N LEU A 323 19.63 -39.64 -52.47
CA LEU A 323 18.34 -39.54 -51.78
C LEU A 323 18.28 -40.49 -50.56
N LEU A 324 18.86 -41.68 -50.66
CA LEU A 324 18.97 -42.66 -49.56
C LEU A 324 19.92 -42.18 -48.47
N ALA A 325 21.08 -41.65 -48.86
CA ALA A 325 22.08 -41.10 -47.94
C ALA A 325 21.53 -39.89 -47.19
N PHE A 326 20.71 -39.07 -47.84
CA PHE A 326 20.04 -37.94 -47.19
C PHE A 326 19.06 -38.36 -46.10
N SER A 327 18.43 -39.52 -46.25
CA SER A 327 17.44 -40.00 -45.29
C SER A 327 17.99 -40.93 -44.21
N ARG A 328 19.01 -41.73 -44.52
CA ARG A 328 19.70 -42.56 -43.52
C ARG A 328 20.62 -41.70 -42.68
N LYS A 329 20.14 -41.24 -41.52
CA LYS A 329 21.02 -40.86 -40.41
C LYS A 329 21.59 -42.14 -39.80
N ALA A 330 22.74 -42.61 -40.30
CA ALA A 330 23.60 -43.43 -39.45
C ALA A 330 23.98 -42.57 -38.22
N PRO A 331 23.96 -43.11 -36.99
CA PRO A 331 24.43 -42.36 -35.85
C PRO A 331 25.90 -41.96 -36.09
N PRO A 332 26.23 -40.65 -36.06
CA PRO A 332 27.59 -40.19 -36.31
C PRO A 332 28.53 -40.77 -35.27
N VAL A 333 29.67 -41.29 -35.72
CA VAL A 333 30.72 -41.82 -34.83
C VAL A 333 31.76 -40.74 -34.63
N PHE A 334 31.61 -39.98 -33.53
CA PHE A 334 32.54 -38.91 -33.21
C PHE A 334 33.86 -39.47 -32.66
N ARG A 335 34.96 -39.05 -33.27
CA ARG A 335 36.32 -39.33 -32.82
C ARG A 335 37.24 -38.15 -33.08
N GLU A 336 38.37 -38.15 -32.39
CA GLU A 336 39.45 -37.24 -32.71
C GLU A 336 40.04 -37.61 -34.08
N LEU A 337 40.15 -36.64 -34.98
CA LEU A 337 40.60 -36.82 -36.35
C LEU A 337 41.51 -35.66 -36.81
N ASP A 338 42.38 -35.96 -37.77
CA ASP A 338 43.19 -34.98 -38.47
C ASP A 338 42.35 -34.36 -39.59
N LEU A 339 41.93 -33.11 -39.39
CA LEU A 339 41.04 -32.42 -40.33
C LEU A 339 41.72 -32.19 -41.69
N GLU A 340 43.02 -31.89 -41.69
CA GLU A 340 43.79 -31.67 -42.91
C GLU A 340 43.89 -32.96 -43.73
N ARG A 341 44.09 -34.11 -43.06
CA ARG A 341 44.10 -35.43 -43.71
C ARG A 341 42.76 -35.71 -44.39
N VAL A 342 41.64 -35.52 -43.68
CA VAL A 342 40.29 -35.77 -44.23
C VAL A 342 40.01 -34.91 -45.46
N ILE A 343 40.39 -33.62 -45.42
CA ILE A 343 40.27 -32.70 -46.56
C ILE A 343 41.11 -33.18 -47.76
N LYS A 344 42.38 -33.56 -47.53
CA LYS A 344 43.28 -34.04 -48.60
C LYS A 344 42.79 -35.35 -49.23
N GLU A 345 42.26 -36.26 -48.42
CA GLU A 345 41.65 -37.51 -48.89
C GLU A 345 40.42 -37.24 -49.76
N ALA A 346 39.50 -36.36 -49.29
CA ALA A 346 38.33 -35.94 -50.06
C ALA A 346 38.72 -35.32 -51.42
N PHE A 347 39.74 -34.46 -51.43
CA PHE A 347 40.24 -33.85 -52.67
C PHE A 347 40.85 -34.88 -53.63
N SER A 348 41.59 -35.86 -53.09
CA SER A 348 42.19 -36.94 -53.88
C SER A 348 41.12 -37.82 -54.56
N LEU A 349 40.03 -38.13 -53.84
CA LEU A 349 38.88 -38.85 -54.38
C LEU A 349 38.21 -38.07 -55.53
N CYS A 350 38.02 -36.76 -55.36
CA CYS A 350 37.44 -35.91 -56.40
C CYS A 350 38.34 -35.84 -57.65
N LYS A 351 39.66 -35.71 -57.46
CA LYS A 351 40.65 -35.66 -58.55
C LYS A 351 40.67 -36.95 -59.38
N LEU A 352 40.50 -38.11 -58.75
CA LEU A 352 40.42 -39.40 -59.46
C LEU A 352 39.22 -39.46 -60.41
N ARG A 353 38.06 -38.94 -59.97
CA ARG A 353 36.79 -38.97 -60.73
C ARG A 353 36.78 -38.02 -61.94
N LEU A 354 37.58 -36.95 -61.88
CA LEU A 354 37.63 -35.88 -62.90
C LEU A 354 38.80 -36.02 -63.90
N ARG A 355 39.61 -37.08 -63.80
CA ARG A 355 40.83 -37.31 -64.61
C ARG A 355 40.66 -37.25 -66.14
N LYS A 356 39.43 -37.19 -66.67
CA LYS A 356 39.18 -37.11 -68.11
C LYS A 356 39.01 -35.68 -68.65
N ASP A 357 38.64 -34.68 -67.85
CA ASP A 357 38.11 -33.42 -68.40
C ASP A 357 38.48 -32.10 -67.65
N ASN A 358 39.42 -32.06 -66.68
CA ASN A 358 39.69 -30.80 -65.95
C ASN A 358 41.19 -30.38 -65.86
N PRO A 359 41.55 -29.08 -66.08
CA PRO A 359 42.90 -28.55 -65.91
C PRO A 359 43.34 -28.50 -64.44
N GLY A 360 44.65 -28.39 -64.20
CA GLY A 360 45.28 -28.49 -62.88
C GLY A 360 44.68 -27.56 -61.81
N VAL A 361 43.88 -28.14 -60.91
CA VAL A 361 43.38 -27.46 -59.70
C VAL A 361 44.34 -27.67 -58.53
N GLU A 362 44.71 -26.58 -57.86
CA GLU A 362 45.54 -26.58 -56.65
C GLU A 362 44.66 -26.45 -55.40
N LEU A 363 44.93 -27.27 -54.38
CA LEU A 363 44.30 -27.17 -53.07
C LEU A 363 45.23 -26.43 -52.11
N ALA A 364 44.73 -25.40 -51.44
CA ALA A 364 45.39 -24.71 -50.33
C ALA A 364 44.56 -24.88 -49.05
N CYS A 365 45.18 -25.43 -47.99
CA CYS A 365 44.55 -25.56 -46.67
C CYS A 365 45.22 -24.59 -45.70
N GLU A 366 44.45 -23.69 -45.12
CA GLU A 366 44.89 -22.73 -44.09
C GLU A 366 44.05 -22.96 -42.84
N LEU A 367 44.40 -24.01 -42.08
CA LEU A 367 43.64 -24.44 -40.91
C LEU A 367 44.29 -23.92 -39.61
N SER A 368 43.48 -23.35 -38.74
CA SER A 368 43.85 -22.90 -37.39
C SER A 368 43.99 -24.06 -36.39
N VAL A 369 43.38 -25.21 -36.67
CA VAL A 369 43.41 -26.42 -35.83
C VAL A 369 43.71 -27.66 -36.66
N SER A 370 44.61 -28.50 -36.16
CA SER A 370 45.02 -29.76 -36.81
C SER A 370 44.21 -30.97 -36.34
N SER A 371 43.81 -31.01 -35.06
CA SER A 371 42.95 -32.04 -34.48
C SER A 371 41.53 -31.51 -34.32
N PHE A 372 40.55 -32.26 -34.80
CA PHE A 372 39.12 -31.92 -34.73
C PHE A 372 38.33 -33.10 -34.16
N PHE A 373 37.35 -32.86 -33.31
CA PHE A 373 36.47 -33.91 -32.80
C PHE A 373 35.20 -33.97 -33.67
N GLY A 374 35.07 -35.02 -34.49
CA GLY A 374 34.02 -35.08 -35.52
C GLY A 374 33.74 -36.48 -36.02
N ASP A 375 32.69 -36.61 -36.83
CA ASP A 375 32.41 -37.81 -37.63
C ASP A 375 33.20 -37.74 -38.94
N GLU A 376 34.24 -38.57 -39.06
CA GLU A 376 35.16 -38.55 -40.20
C GLU A 376 34.45 -38.85 -41.53
N ASP A 377 33.48 -39.78 -41.53
CA ASP A 377 32.72 -40.13 -42.74
C ASP A 377 31.79 -38.99 -43.16
N GLY A 378 31.09 -38.38 -42.20
CA GLY A 378 30.25 -37.21 -42.43
C GLY A 378 31.03 -36.02 -42.97
N LEU A 379 32.19 -35.70 -42.36
CA LEU A 379 33.06 -34.61 -42.80
C LEU A 379 33.66 -34.89 -44.19
N ARG A 380 34.13 -36.11 -44.44
CA ARG A 380 34.64 -36.50 -45.76
C ARG A 380 33.57 -36.32 -46.85
N GLN A 381 32.34 -36.73 -46.57
CA GLN A 381 31.21 -36.55 -47.50
C GLN A 381 30.86 -35.07 -47.71
N LEU A 382 30.87 -34.26 -46.65
CA LEU A 382 30.71 -32.79 -46.72
C LEU A 382 31.75 -32.18 -47.67
N PHE A 383 33.03 -32.48 -47.46
CA PHE A 383 34.11 -31.95 -48.28
C PHE A 383 34.02 -32.43 -49.73
N VAL A 384 33.74 -33.72 -49.98
CA VAL A 384 33.53 -34.23 -51.35
C VAL A 384 32.41 -33.46 -52.06
N ASN A 385 31.28 -33.23 -51.40
CA ASN A 385 30.15 -32.51 -52.00
C ASN A 385 30.51 -31.05 -52.33
N LEU A 386 31.15 -30.33 -51.40
CA LEU A 386 31.58 -28.95 -51.60
C LEU A 386 32.66 -28.85 -52.70
N MET A 387 33.61 -29.78 -52.72
CA MET A 387 34.69 -29.84 -53.69
C MET A 387 34.16 -30.15 -55.09
N LEU A 388 33.24 -31.11 -55.25
CA LEU A 388 32.61 -31.39 -56.54
C LEU A 388 31.84 -30.17 -57.08
N ASN A 389 31.07 -29.50 -56.22
CA ASN A 389 30.38 -28.26 -56.60
C ASN A 389 31.37 -27.18 -57.06
N SER A 390 32.48 -27.03 -56.34
CA SER A 390 33.53 -26.07 -56.68
C SER A 390 34.25 -26.43 -57.98
N LEU A 391 34.56 -27.71 -58.20
CA LEU A 391 35.22 -28.21 -59.41
C LEU A 391 34.33 -28.07 -60.65
N HIS A 392 33.01 -28.24 -60.51
CA HIS A 392 32.05 -27.95 -61.59
C HIS A 392 32.01 -26.46 -61.96
N ALA A 393 32.21 -25.57 -60.99
CA ALA A 393 32.29 -24.13 -61.24
C ALA A 393 33.64 -23.72 -61.86
N MET A 394 34.72 -24.41 -61.53
CA MET A 394 36.08 -24.17 -62.04
C MET A 394 36.39 -25.00 -63.29
N ARG A 395 35.71 -24.70 -64.40
CA ARG A 395 35.84 -25.44 -65.68
C ARG A 395 37.21 -25.35 -66.35
N ASP A 396 37.96 -24.29 -66.08
CA ASP A 396 39.28 -24.02 -66.68
C ASP A 396 40.44 -24.26 -65.69
N GLY A 397 40.16 -24.92 -64.55
CA GLY A 397 41.12 -25.06 -63.45
C GLY A 397 41.12 -23.86 -62.48
N GLY A 398 42.10 -23.81 -61.57
CA GLY A 398 42.21 -22.72 -60.59
C GLY A 398 42.72 -23.17 -59.22
N ARG A 399 42.53 -22.33 -58.21
CA ARG A 399 42.91 -22.61 -56.82
C ARG A 399 41.69 -22.70 -55.93
N MET A 400 41.58 -23.80 -55.18
CA MET A 400 40.60 -23.98 -54.12
C MET A 400 41.26 -23.77 -52.76
N THR A 401 40.74 -22.86 -51.96
CA THR A 401 41.27 -22.56 -50.62
C THR A 401 40.24 -22.91 -49.55
N ILE A 402 40.65 -23.70 -48.55
CA ILE A 402 39.86 -24.02 -47.35
C ILE A 402 40.52 -23.36 -46.16
N ARG A 403 39.79 -22.51 -45.44
CA ARG A 403 40.27 -21.79 -44.25
C ARG A 403 39.44 -22.15 -43.02
N SER A 404 40.09 -22.22 -41.87
CA SER A 404 39.40 -22.25 -40.57
C SER A 404 39.92 -21.14 -39.65
N SER A 405 39.03 -20.64 -38.81
CA SER A 405 39.34 -19.68 -37.73
C SER A 405 38.60 -20.10 -36.47
N GLU A 406 39.21 -19.91 -35.31
CA GLU A 406 38.52 -20.04 -34.03
C GLU A 406 37.80 -18.73 -33.71
N GLU A 407 36.51 -18.81 -33.38
CA GLU A 407 35.74 -17.71 -32.83
C GLU A 407 35.53 -18.04 -31.35
N LEU A 408 36.16 -17.27 -30.47
CA LEU A 408 35.95 -17.39 -29.03
C LEU A 408 34.57 -16.79 -28.74
N ASP A 409 33.59 -17.64 -28.39
CA ASP A 409 32.33 -17.17 -27.82
C ASP A 409 32.64 -16.48 -26.48
N ASP A 410 32.59 -15.15 -26.46
CA ASP A 410 32.49 -14.39 -25.22
C ASP A 410 31.16 -14.78 -24.55
N THR A 411 31.28 -15.51 -23.44
CA THR A 411 30.22 -16.07 -22.58
C THR A 411 29.00 -15.20 -22.33
#